data_AF-A0A3S9I4X7-F1
#
_entry.id   AF-A0A3S9I4X7-F1
#
_cell.length_a   1.000
_cell.length_b   1.000
_cell.length_c   1.000
_cell.angle_alpha   90.00
_cell.angle_beta   90.00
_cell.angle_gamma   90.00
#
_symmetry.space_group_name_H-M   'P 1'
#
loop_
_entity.id
_entity.type
_entity.pdbx_description
1 polymer ?
#
loop_
_entity_poly.entity_id
_entity_poly.type
_entity_poly.pdbx_seq_one_letter_code
_entity_poly.pdbx_strand_id
1 'polypeptide(L)'
;MPETASPPDPWEYSLYIPNDPRAVTVSRRTLRLILTMHGLITLVDAAELLAAELISNAVLHTDGPAALRIRWRDGVLRIGAWDADPEPPDPPQKLTGDLDAESSRGLALVAATSDLWG
;
A
#
# COMPACT_ATOMS: atom_id res chain seq x y z
N MET A 1 17.68 -32.26 -12.54
CA MET A 1 17.68 -30.81 -12.84
C MET A 1 16.54 -30.20 -12.06
N PRO A 2 16.74 -29.15 -11.25
CA PRO A 2 15.60 -28.46 -10.66
C PRO A 2 14.92 -27.67 -11.79
N GLU A 3 13.61 -27.87 -11.91
CA GLU A 3 12.73 -27.13 -12.79
C GLU A 3 12.68 -25.69 -12.26
N THR A 4 13.36 -24.76 -12.94
CA THR A 4 13.20 -23.32 -12.66
C THR A 4 11.77 -22.97 -13.02
N ALA A 5 10.89 -22.97 -12.01
CA ALA A 5 9.53 -22.48 -12.15
C ALA A 5 9.60 -21.07 -12.73
N SER A 6 8.96 -20.87 -13.89
CA SER A 6 8.87 -19.56 -14.53
C SER A 6 8.24 -18.58 -13.51
N PRO A 7 8.79 -17.36 -13.34
CA PRO A 7 8.19 -16.41 -12.42
C PRO A 7 6.74 -16.16 -12.83
N PRO A 8 5.81 -16.02 -11.87
CA PRO A 8 4.42 -15.76 -12.17
C PRO A 8 4.28 -14.51 -13.04
N ASP A 9 3.35 -14.55 -13.99
CA ASP A 9 3.10 -13.43 -14.90
C ASP A 9 2.86 -12.12 -14.11
N PRO A 10 3.47 -11.00 -14.53
CA PRO A 10 3.28 -9.74 -13.85
C PRO A 10 1.84 -9.26 -13.99
N TRP A 11 1.30 -8.68 -12.93
CA TRP A 11 -0.06 -8.15 -12.91
C TRP A 11 -0.15 -6.85 -12.13
N GLU A 12 -1.18 -6.05 -12.42
CA GLU A 12 -1.46 -4.79 -11.76
C GLU A 12 -2.98 -4.57 -11.63
N TYR A 13 -3.41 -4.09 -10.47
CA TYR A 13 -4.76 -3.59 -10.23
C TYR A 13 -4.68 -2.14 -9.73
N SER A 14 -5.64 -1.32 -10.14
CA SER A 14 -5.82 0.04 -9.62
C SER A 14 -7.25 0.20 -9.11
N LEU A 15 -7.40 0.63 -7.87
CA LEU A 15 -8.67 0.93 -7.23
C LEU A 15 -8.76 2.44 -7.02
N TYR A 16 -9.64 3.10 -7.75
CA TYR A 16 -9.96 4.51 -7.52
C TYR A 16 -10.86 4.63 -6.30
N ILE A 17 -10.44 5.46 -5.35
CA ILE A 17 -11.10 5.63 -4.07
C ILE A 17 -11.66 7.06 -3.94
N PRO A 18 -12.91 7.21 -3.49
CA PRO A 18 -13.44 8.51 -3.11
C PRO A 18 -12.76 8.99 -1.81
N ASN A 19 -12.82 10.29 -1.55
CA ASN A 19 -12.47 10.86 -0.24
C ASN A 19 -13.57 10.52 0.79
N ASP A 20 -13.64 9.25 1.20
CA ASP A 20 -14.56 8.70 2.19
C ASP A 20 -13.78 7.69 3.06
N PRO A 21 -13.82 7.78 4.40
CA PRO A 21 -13.18 6.81 5.31
C PRO A 21 -13.53 5.34 5.04
N ARG A 22 -14.70 5.07 4.45
CA ARG A 22 -15.10 3.71 4.02
C ARG A 22 -14.15 3.10 2.99
N ALA A 23 -13.41 3.93 2.25
CA ALA A 23 -12.41 3.50 1.27
C ALA A 23 -11.33 2.60 1.89
N VAL A 24 -10.98 2.79 3.16
CA VAL A 24 -10.03 1.93 3.89
C VAL A 24 -10.52 0.49 3.92
N THR A 25 -11.78 0.27 4.34
CA THR A 25 -12.36 -1.07 4.44
C THR A 25 -12.53 -1.73 3.08
N VAL A 26 -13.00 -0.97 2.08
CA VAL A 26 -13.17 -1.46 0.70
C VAL A 26 -11.84 -1.92 0.13
N SER A 27 -10.79 -1.12 0.32
CA SER A 27 -9.47 -1.41 -0.22
C SER A 27 -8.81 -2.61 0.44
N ARG A 28 -8.88 -2.72 1.77
CA ARG A 28 -8.38 -3.91 2.48
C ARG A 28 -9.03 -5.21 1.98
N ARG A 29 -10.36 -5.22 1.85
CA ARG A 29 -11.10 -6.40 1.37
C ARG A 29 -10.75 -6.75 -0.07
N THR A 30 -10.61 -5.73 -0.92
CA THR A 30 -10.23 -5.91 -2.34
C THR A 30 -8.82 -6.47 -2.44
N LEU A 31 -7.87 -5.93 -1.68
CA LEU A 31 -6.48 -6.38 -1.64
C LEU A 31 -6.36 -7.82 -1.16
N ARG A 32 -7.07 -8.19 -0.08
CA ARG A 32 -7.15 -9.58 0.39
C ARG A 32 -7.63 -10.51 -0.71
N LEU A 33 -8.70 -10.14 -1.42
CA LEU A 33 -9.25 -10.94 -2.50
C LEU A 33 -8.24 -11.13 -3.63
N ILE A 34 -7.60 -10.04 -4.10
CA ILE A 34 -6.56 -10.08 -5.14
C ILE A 34 -5.42 -11.02 -4.72
N LEU A 35 -4.83 -10.81 -3.54
CA LEU A 35 -3.70 -11.60 -3.08
C LEU A 35 -4.05 -13.07 -2.87
N THR A 36 -5.25 -13.36 -2.37
CA THR A 36 -5.74 -14.74 -2.23
C THR A 36 -5.88 -15.41 -3.59
N MET A 37 -6.45 -14.73 -4.58
CA MET A 37 -6.62 -15.26 -5.94
C MET A 37 -5.30 -15.50 -6.67
N HIS A 38 -4.26 -14.74 -6.33
CA HIS A 38 -2.89 -14.92 -6.86
C HIS A 38 -2.00 -15.82 -5.99
N GLY A 39 -2.54 -16.46 -4.94
CA GLY A 39 -1.79 -17.38 -4.07
C GLY A 39 -0.80 -16.72 -3.11
N LEU A 40 -0.88 -15.41 -2.93
CA LEU A 40 0.01 -14.60 -2.07
C LEU A 40 -0.56 -14.43 -0.65
N ILE A 41 -1.15 -15.48 -0.09
CA ILE A 41 -1.89 -15.45 1.18
C ILE A 41 -0.99 -14.99 2.35
N THR A 42 0.29 -15.35 2.32
CA THR A 42 1.28 -14.96 3.35
C THR A 42 1.55 -13.46 3.41
N LEU A 43 1.24 -12.72 2.34
CA LEU A 43 1.45 -11.27 2.27
C LEU A 43 0.19 -10.49 2.66
N VAL A 44 -0.96 -11.14 2.85
CA VAL A 44 -2.26 -10.47 3.04
C VAL A 44 -2.26 -9.54 4.25
N ASP A 45 -1.80 -10.00 5.41
CA ASP A 45 -1.88 -9.20 6.63
C ASP A 45 -0.99 -7.95 6.56
N ALA A 46 0.24 -8.11 6.06
CA ALA A 46 1.17 -7.01 5.83
C ALA A 46 0.63 -6.01 4.80
N ALA A 47 0.11 -6.52 3.68
CA ALA A 47 -0.47 -5.72 2.61
C ALA A 47 -1.70 -4.94 3.06
N GLU A 48 -2.58 -5.55 3.86
CA GLU A 48 -3.76 -4.87 4.42
C GLU A 48 -3.39 -3.74 5.37
N LEU A 49 -2.37 -3.94 6.21
CA LEU A 49 -1.87 -2.89 7.10
C LEU A 49 -1.31 -1.72 6.28
N LEU A 50 -0.45 -2.02 5.30
CA LEU A 50 0.10 -1.02 4.39
C LEU A 50 -0.99 -0.22 3.67
N ALA A 51 -1.98 -0.90 3.09
CA ALA A 51 -3.08 -0.24 2.41
C ALA A 51 -3.93 0.61 3.37
N ALA A 52 -4.14 0.16 4.61
CA ALA A 52 -4.89 0.93 5.59
C ALA A 52 -4.21 2.25 5.93
N GLU A 53 -2.91 2.23 6.18
CA GLU A 53 -2.13 3.43 6.49
C GLU A 53 -2.05 4.36 5.28
N LEU A 54 -1.73 3.82 4.09
CA LEU A 54 -1.63 4.62 2.86
C LEU A 54 -2.94 5.34 2.52
N ILE A 55 -4.07 4.64 2.64
CA ILE A 55 -5.38 5.21 2.31
C ILE A 55 -5.87 6.15 3.40
N SER A 56 -5.60 5.83 4.68
CA SER A 56 -5.94 6.75 5.77
C SER A 56 -5.19 8.07 5.60
N ASN A 57 -3.90 8.03 5.26
CA ASN A 57 -3.13 9.23 4.93
C ASN A 57 -3.72 9.97 3.73
N ALA A 58 -4.05 9.27 2.64
CA ALA A 58 -4.63 9.91 1.45
C ALA A 58 -5.99 10.57 1.76
N VAL A 59 -6.89 9.89 2.48
CA VAL A 59 -8.22 10.43 2.85
C VAL A 59 -8.11 11.60 3.84
N LEU A 60 -7.14 11.57 4.75
CA LEU A 60 -6.97 12.62 5.76
C LEU A 60 -6.28 13.88 5.22
N HIS A 61 -5.34 13.72 4.29
CA HIS A 61 -4.44 14.80 3.88
C HIS A 61 -4.68 15.31 2.46
N THR A 62 -5.61 14.72 1.71
CA THR A 62 -5.89 15.11 0.32
C THR A 62 -7.37 15.41 0.15
N ASP A 63 -7.69 16.48 -0.57
CA ASP A 63 -9.07 16.85 -0.91
C ASP A 63 -9.54 16.21 -2.24
N GLY A 64 -8.62 15.57 -2.97
CA GLY A 64 -8.82 15.05 -4.32
C GLY A 64 -9.13 13.55 -4.40
N PRO A 65 -9.44 13.04 -5.61
CA PRO A 65 -9.55 11.60 -5.83
C PRO A 65 -8.19 10.93 -5.64
N ALA A 66 -8.18 9.80 -4.93
CA ALA A 66 -7.00 8.98 -4.76
C ALA A 66 -7.17 7.61 -5.43
N ALA A 67 -6.08 6.88 -5.59
CA ALA A 67 -6.06 5.55 -6.16
C ALA A 67 -5.06 4.66 -5.42
N LEU A 68 -5.48 3.45 -5.06
CA LEU A 68 -4.59 2.40 -4.59
C LEU A 68 -4.11 1.56 -5.78
N ARG A 69 -2.80 1.51 -6.01
CA ARG A 69 -2.17 0.65 -7.02
C ARG A 69 -1.51 -0.55 -6.36
N ILE A 70 -1.79 -1.74 -6.90
CA ILE A 70 -1.28 -3.02 -6.41
C ILE A 70 -0.61 -3.72 -7.59
N ARG A 71 0.69 -3.99 -7.48
CA ARG A 71 1.48 -4.56 -8.58
C ARG A 71 2.34 -5.71 -8.09
N TRP A 72 2.32 -6.82 -8.83
CA TRP A 72 3.23 -7.93 -8.64
C TRP A 72 4.13 -8.09 -9.84
N ARG A 73 5.44 -8.11 -9.61
CA ARG A 73 6.43 -8.30 -10.67
C ARG A 73 7.73 -8.80 -10.05
N ASP A 74 8.37 -9.78 -10.71
CA ASP A 74 9.69 -10.29 -10.34
C ASP A 74 9.78 -10.76 -8.88
N GLY A 75 8.69 -11.35 -8.36
CA GLY A 75 8.61 -11.83 -6.97
C GLY A 75 8.35 -10.75 -5.92
N VAL A 76 8.09 -9.51 -6.33
CA VAL A 76 7.91 -8.35 -5.44
C VAL A 76 6.50 -7.81 -5.55
N LEU A 77 5.83 -7.69 -4.39
CA LEU A 77 4.55 -6.98 -4.26
C LEU A 77 4.82 -5.49 -3.97
N ARG A 78 4.32 -4.61 -4.83
CA ARG A 78 4.34 -3.16 -4.63
C ARG A 78 2.91 -2.67 -4.41
N ILE A 79 2.74 -1.88 -3.34
CA ILE A 79 1.48 -1.23 -2.99
C ILE A 79 1.78 0.24 -2.83
N GLY A 80 1.01 1.11 -3.50
CA GLY A 80 1.15 2.55 -3.37
C GLY A 80 -0.20 3.23 -3.47
N ALA A 81 -0.36 4.35 -2.76
CA ALA A 81 -1.45 5.28 -2.98
C ALA A 81 -0.95 6.42 -3.86
N TRP A 82 -1.76 6.83 -4.82
CA TRP A 82 -1.61 8.04 -5.61
C TRP A 82 -2.78 8.95 -5.28
N ASP A 83 -2.54 10.17 -4.86
CA ASP A 83 -3.55 11.22 -4.87
C ASP A 83 -3.36 12.07 -6.14
N ALA A 84 -4.33 12.95 -6.40
CA ALA A 84 -4.23 13.93 -7.47
C ALA A 84 -3.34 15.13 -7.10
N ASP A 85 -2.69 15.11 -5.93
CA ASP A 85 -1.75 16.13 -5.51
C ASP A 85 -0.38 15.81 -6.13
N PRO A 86 0.20 16.70 -6.96
CA PRO A 86 1.47 16.46 -7.62
C PRO A 86 2.67 16.48 -6.66
N GLU A 87 2.46 16.70 -5.36
CA GLU A 87 3.49 16.78 -4.35
C GLU A 87 3.76 15.38 -3.75
N PRO A 88 4.92 14.76 -4.03
CA PRO A 88 5.24 13.47 -3.44
C PRO A 88 5.24 13.59 -1.91
N PRO A 89 4.68 12.61 -1.16
CA PRO A 89 4.74 12.64 0.28
C PRO A 89 6.20 12.70 0.72
N ASP A 90 6.50 13.60 1.66
CA ASP A 90 7.87 13.75 2.17
C ASP A 90 8.43 12.38 2.58
N PRO A 91 9.66 12.03 2.15
CA PRO A 91 10.32 10.83 2.63
C PRO A 91 10.33 10.90 4.17
N PRO A 92 10.13 9.77 4.88
CA PRO A 92 10.07 9.79 6.33
C PRO A 92 11.34 10.47 6.83
N GLN A 93 11.21 11.71 7.30
CA GLN A 93 12.29 12.38 8.01
C GLN A 93 12.65 11.42 9.13
N LYS A 94 13.95 11.12 9.27
CA LYS A 94 14.51 10.36 10.39
C LYS A 94 13.65 10.62 11.62
N LEU A 95 13.13 9.56 12.25
CA LEU A 95 12.30 9.57 13.46
C LEU A 95 12.93 10.45 14.57
N THR A 96 12.82 11.78 14.44
CA THR A 96 13.34 12.79 15.36
C THR A 96 12.27 13.81 15.72
N GLY A 97 11.05 13.66 15.18
CA GLY A 97 9.86 14.39 15.61
C GLY A 97 8.95 13.48 16.42
N ASP A 98 8.24 14.08 17.38
CA ASP A 98 7.36 13.41 18.36
C ASP A 98 6.67 12.16 17.79
N LEU A 99 6.91 11.04 18.46
CA LEU A 99 6.26 9.74 18.22
C LEU A 99 4.74 9.78 18.48
N ASP A 100 4.20 10.94 18.88
CA ASP A 100 2.79 11.20 19.19
C ASP A 100 1.97 11.79 18.02
N ALA A 101 2.59 12.12 16.88
CA ALA A 101 1.84 12.51 15.69
C ALA A 101 1.30 11.25 14.96
N GLU A 102 -0.02 11.08 14.84
CA GLU A 102 -0.64 9.90 14.21
C GLU A 102 -0.09 9.60 12.80
N SER A 103 0.23 10.65 12.02
CA SER A 103 0.81 10.52 10.68
C SER A 103 2.25 10.01 10.67
N SER A 104 3.06 10.31 11.70
CA SER A 104 4.43 9.78 11.82
C SER A 104 4.43 8.30 12.19
N ARG A 105 3.43 7.86 12.99
CA ARG A 105 3.22 6.44 13.30
C ARG A 105 2.79 5.64 12.08
N GLY A 106 1.90 6.17 11.24
CA GLY A 106 1.45 5.50 10.01
C GLY A 106 2.59 5.27 9.02
N LEU A 107 3.42 6.29 8.77
CA LEU A 107 4.60 6.16 7.91
C LEU A 107 5.67 5.22 8.51
N ALA A 108 5.85 5.23 9.84
CA ALA A 108 6.75 4.29 10.51
C ALA A 108 6.29 2.83 10.40
N LEU A 109 4.99 2.56 10.50
CA LEU A 109 4.42 1.23 10.27
C LEU A 109 4.62 0.76 8.84
N VAL A 110 4.48 1.68 7.89
CA VAL A 110 4.71 1.37 6.49
C VAL A 110 6.18 1.02 6.25
N ALA A 111 7.11 1.85 6.72
CA ALA A 111 8.54 1.58 6.61
C ALA A 111 8.96 0.26 7.28
N ALA A 112 8.32 -0.11 8.40
CA ALA A 112 8.60 -1.36 9.10
C ALA A 112 8.02 -2.61 8.41
N THR A 113 6.98 -2.44 7.58
CA THR A 113 6.25 -3.54 6.92
C THR A 113 6.65 -3.70 5.45
N SER A 114 7.38 -2.74 4.88
CA SER A 114 7.88 -2.77 3.51
C SER A 114 9.36 -3.16 3.43
N ASP A 115 9.72 -4.03 2.49
CA ASP A 115 11.13 -4.32 2.17
C ASP A 115 11.85 -3.11 1.55
N LEU A 116 11.10 -2.20 0.91
CA LEU A 116 11.61 -0.97 0.30
C LEU A 116 10.53 0.13 0.31
N TRP A 117 10.91 1.34 0.68
CA TRP A 117 10.09 2.55 0.62
C TRP A 117 10.76 3.60 -0.28
N GLY A 118 9.98 4.25 -1.16
CA GLY A 118 10.45 5.22 -2.15
C GLY A 118 9.74 5.11 -3.50
#